data_AF-A0A820DKW9-F1
#
_entry.id   AF-A0A820DKW9-F1
#
_cell.length_a   1.000
_cell.length_b   1.000
_cell.length_c   1.000
_cell.angle_alpha   90.00
_cell.angle_beta   90.00
_cell.angle_gamma   90.00
#
_symmetry.space_group_name_H-M   'P 1'
#
loop_
_entity.id
_entity.type
_entity.pdbx_description
1 polymer ?
#
loop_
_entity_poly.entity_id
_entity_poly.type
_entity_poly.pdbx_seq_one_letter_code
_entity_poly.pdbx_strand_id
1 'polypeptide(L)'
;LVDAGKVKYLGLSECSSDTLRRAYAVHPIACVQIEYSPFSLDIETDEIGLLKTCRELGVALVCYSPLGKGFLTGRYKSPDDFGERDMRPLMPRFSKENFPKNLELVDQLTAIAKKKGCTSGQLVLAWILAQGDDFIPIPGTANIKNLEENIAAAQIKLSKEEVQEIRDACEKADIKGERYPPQFSHHLFGDSAPKKN
;
A
#
# COMPACT_ATOMS: atom_id res chain seq x y z
N LEU A 1 25.26 -14.12 2.62
CA LEU A 1 25.40 -12.67 2.35
C LEU A 1 25.52 -11.89 3.65
N VAL A 2 24.58 -12.10 4.59
CA VAL A 2 24.61 -11.50 5.93
C VAL A 2 25.89 -11.85 6.67
N ASP A 3 26.23 -13.14 6.83
CA ASP A 3 27.46 -13.58 7.52
C ASP A 3 28.75 -13.05 6.88
N ALA A 4 28.72 -12.83 5.57
CA ALA A 4 29.84 -12.27 4.82
C ALA A 4 29.90 -10.72 4.91
N GLY A 5 29.02 -10.08 5.69
CA GLY A 5 28.95 -8.64 5.87
C GLY A 5 28.50 -7.85 4.64
N LYS A 6 27.98 -8.51 3.59
CA LYS A 6 27.61 -7.86 2.32
C LYS A 6 26.27 -7.13 2.39
N VAL A 7 25.38 -7.58 3.25
CA VAL A 7 24.08 -6.95 3.52
C VAL A 7 23.82 -7.01 5.02
N LYS A 8 23.09 -6.03 5.55
CA LYS A 8 22.72 -5.98 6.98
C LYS A 8 21.45 -6.78 7.29
N TYR A 9 20.48 -6.73 6.38
CA TYR A 9 19.14 -7.30 6.56
C TYR A 9 18.66 -7.97 5.29
N LEU A 10 17.72 -8.91 5.45
CA LEU A 10 16.97 -9.52 4.36
C LEU A 10 15.52 -9.03 4.40
N GLY A 11 14.93 -8.83 3.23
CA GLY A 11 13.52 -8.52 3.07
C GLY A 11 12.92 -9.37 1.96
N LEU A 12 11.61 -9.57 2.00
CA LEU A 12 10.84 -10.24 0.95
C LEU A 12 9.89 -9.24 0.30
N SER A 13 9.36 -9.59 -0.87
CA SER A 13 8.37 -8.79 -1.58
C SER A 13 7.27 -9.70 -2.11
N GLU A 14 6.01 -9.27 -2.01
CA GLU A 14 4.86 -9.98 -2.58
C GLU A 14 4.85 -11.48 -2.24
N CYS A 15 5.21 -11.85 -1.02
CA CYS A 15 5.25 -13.26 -0.58
C CYS A 15 4.00 -13.66 0.21
N SER A 16 3.64 -14.94 0.15
CA SER A 16 2.62 -15.54 1.01
C SER A 16 3.06 -15.54 2.49
N SER A 17 2.07 -15.65 3.40
CA SER A 17 2.31 -15.87 4.83
C SER A 17 3.18 -17.12 5.08
N ASP A 18 2.94 -18.20 4.34
CA ASP A 18 3.70 -19.44 4.48
C ASP A 18 5.15 -19.30 4.02
N THR A 19 5.39 -18.56 2.93
CA THR A 19 6.74 -18.25 2.45
C THR A 19 7.49 -17.42 3.48
N LEU A 20 6.85 -16.41 4.05
CA LEU A 20 7.46 -15.60 5.10
C LEU A 20 7.88 -16.47 6.30
N ARG A 21 7.00 -17.35 6.80
CA ARG A 21 7.34 -18.25 7.93
C ARG A 21 8.50 -19.20 7.59
N ARG A 22 8.49 -19.80 6.41
CA ARG A 22 9.58 -20.70 5.97
C ARG A 22 10.91 -19.95 5.84
N ALA A 23 10.90 -18.75 5.27
CA ALA A 23 12.11 -17.94 5.14
C ALA A 23 12.63 -17.51 6.51
N TYR A 24 11.74 -17.04 7.40
CA TYR A 24 12.07 -16.61 8.76
C TYR A 24 12.68 -17.74 9.60
N ALA A 25 12.20 -18.98 9.42
CA ALA A 25 12.76 -20.17 10.08
C ALA A 25 14.20 -20.49 9.66
N VAL A 26 14.67 -19.97 8.51
CA VAL A 26 16.05 -20.11 8.05
C VAL A 26 16.91 -18.93 8.50
N HIS A 27 16.40 -17.71 8.36
CA HIS A 27 17.09 -16.49 8.78
C HIS A 27 16.06 -15.37 9.04
N PRO A 28 16.26 -14.50 10.06
CA PRO A 28 15.35 -13.40 10.33
C PRO A 28 15.11 -12.51 9.10
N ILE A 29 13.84 -12.25 8.80
CA ILE A 29 13.42 -11.33 7.75
C ILE A 29 13.04 -10.02 8.40
N ALA A 30 13.64 -8.91 7.97
CA ALA A 30 13.42 -7.60 8.58
C ALA A 30 12.13 -6.95 8.09
N CYS A 31 11.77 -7.16 6.83
CA CYS A 31 10.56 -6.58 6.25
C CYS A 31 9.95 -7.40 5.13
N VAL A 32 8.66 -7.16 4.88
CA VAL A 32 7.97 -7.51 3.64
C VAL A 32 7.53 -6.25 2.93
N GLN A 33 7.88 -6.13 1.65
CA GLN A 33 7.37 -5.10 0.77
C GLN A 33 6.10 -5.57 0.07
N ILE A 34 5.00 -4.83 0.21
CA ILE A 34 3.68 -5.21 -0.31
C ILE A 34 2.86 -3.96 -0.66
N GLU A 35 1.86 -4.08 -1.55
CA GLU A 35 0.92 -2.98 -1.77
C GLU A 35 0.08 -2.78 -0.51
N TYR A 36 0.02 -1.54 -0.02
CA TYR A 36 -0.88 -1.20 1.06
C TYR A 36 -1.29 0.27 0.94
N SER A 37 -2.60 0.49 0.88
CA SER A 37 -3.22 1.81 0.75
C SER A 37 -4.72 1.69 1.04
N PRO A 38 -5.47 2.79 1.10
CA PRO A 38 -6.94 2.78 1.06
C PRO A 38 -7.58 1.91 -0.04
N PHE A 39 -6.87 1.60 -1.13
CA PHE A 39 -7.33 0.70 -2.20
C PHE A 39 -6.98 -0.78 -2.02
N SER A 40 -6.10 -1.09 -1.06
CA SER A 40 -5.51 -2.42 -0.90
C SER A 40 -5.30 -2.72 0.57
N LEU A 41 -6.32 -3.35 1.15
CA LEU A 41 -6.36 -3.84 2.54
C LEU A 41 -6.30 -5.38 2.59
N ASP A 42 -6.03 -6.04 1.46
CA ASP A 42 -6.07 -7.49 1.29
C ASP A 42 -5.18 -8.24 2.29
N ILE A 43 -4.02 -7.65 2.65
CA ILE A 43 -3.09 -8.24 3.64
C ILE A 43 -3.67 -8.37 5.05
N GLU A 44 -4.73 -7.61 5.36
CA GLU A 44 -5.40 -7.62 6.66
C GLU A 44 -6.43 -8.74 6.78
N THR A 45 -6.89 -9.29 5.65
CA THR A 45 -7.92 -10.34 5.64
C THR A 45 -7.38 -11.66 6.20
N ASP A 46 -8.26 -12.47 6.77
CA ASP A 46 -7.90 -13.81 7.27
C ASP A 46 -7.46 -14.76 6.15
N GLU A 47 -7.94 -14.55 4.91
CA GLU A 47 -7.57 -15.36 3.74
C GLU A 47 -6.09 -15.17 3.37
N ILE A 48 -5.60 -13.93 3.34
CA ILE A 48 -4.20 -13.62 3.04
C ILE A 48 -3.32 -13.73 4.30
N GLY A 49 -3.80 -13.19 5.43
CA GLY A 49 -3.20 -13.31 6.77
C GLY A 49 -1.80 -12.72 6.93
N LEU A 50 -1.32 -11.93 5.95
CA LEU A 50 0.07 -11.49 5.89
C LEU A 50 0.38 -10.46 6.98
N LEU A 51 -0.52 -9.51 7.26
CA LEU A 51 -0.33 -8.54 8.34
C LEU A 51 -0.18 -9.23 9.69
N LYS A 52 -1.07 -10.19 9.98
CA LYS A 52 -1.01 -10.99 11.21
C LYS A 52 0.32 -11.73 11.33
N THR A 53 0.75 -12.39 10.25
CA THR A 53 2.02 -13.11 10.21
C THR A 53 3.23 -12.18 10.42
N CYS A 54 3.22 -10.99 9.81
CA CYS A 54 4.29 -10.01 10.01
C CYS A 54 4.40 -9.58 11.47
N ARG A 55 3.26 -9.26 12.11
CA ARG A 55 3.22 -8.85 13.52
C ARG A 55 3.67 -9.96 14.47
N GLU A 56 3.25 -11.20 14.24
CA GLU A 56 3.69 -12.36 15.03
C GLU A 56 5.21 -12.57 14.98
N LEU A 57 5.84 -12.30 13.84
CA LEU A 57 7.27 -12.49 13.62
C LEU A 57 8.12 -11.23 13.90
N GLY A 58 7.50 -10.09 14.20
CA GLY A 58 8.18 -8.80 14.36
C GLY A 58 8.78 -8.27 13.05
N VAL A 59 8.12 -8.52 11.92
CA VAL A 59 8.53 -8.12 10.57
C VAL A 59 7.83 -6.83 10.18
N ALA A 60 8.57 -5.83 9.70
CA ALA A 60 7.99 -4.57 9.25
C ALA A 60 7.31 -4.71 7.87
N LEU A 61 6.28 -3.91 7.62
CA LEU A 61 5.63 -3.76 6.33
C LEU A 61 6.13 -2.51 5.61
N VAL A 62 6.72 -2.71 4.42
CA VAL A 62 7.15 -1.63 3.54
C VAL A 62 6.08 -1.44 2.46
N CYS A 63 5.26 -0.39 2.59
CA CYS A 63 4.07 -0.20 1.79
C CYS A 63 4.39 0.48 0.45
N TYR A 64 4.38 -0.27 -0.65
CA TYR A 64 4.55 0.28 -1.98
C TYR A 64 3.21 0.79 -2.56
N SER A 65 3.28 1.70 -3.55
CA SER A 65 2.12 2.40 -4.13
C SER A 65 1.15 3.00 -3.08
N PRO A 66 1.62 3.60 -1.97
CA PRO A 66 0.75 4.01 -0.86
C PRO A 66 -0.28 5.07 -1.28
N LEU A 67 -0.01 5.80 -2.36
CA LEU A 67 -0.90 6.81 -2.94
C LEU A 67 -1.76 6.28 -4.10
N GLY A 68 -1.94 4.96 -4.22
CA GLY A 68 -2.73 4.34 -5.29
C GLY A 68 -2.21 4.73 -6.68
N LYS A 69 -0.87 4.70 -6.85
CA LYS A 69 -0.19 5.18 -8.07
C LYS A 69 -0.58 6.61 -8.46
N GLY A 70 -0.74 7.47 -7.46
CA GLY A 70 -1.10 8.89 -7.60
C GLY A 70 -2.61 9.15 -7.60
N PHE A 71 -3.45 8.12 -7.69
CA PHE A 71 -4.90 8.27 -7.72
C PHE A 71 -5.47 8.87 -6.43
N LEU A 72 -4.98 8.41 -5.28
CA LEU A 72 -5.40 8.85 -3.95
C LEU A 72 -4.95 10.29 -3.61
N THR A 73 -4.18 10.94 -4.49
CA THR A 73 -3.85 12.38 -4.35
C THR A 73 -5.00 13.29 -4.76
N GLY A 74 -6.03 12.75 -5.41
CA GLY A 74 -7.14 13.55 -5.96
C GLY A 74 -6.82 14.28 -7.27
N ARG A 75 -5.61 14.11 -7.82
CA ARG A 75 -5.18 14.75 -9.07
C ARG A 75 -5.96 14.28 -10.30
N TYR A 76 -6.34 13.01 -10.35
CA TYR A 76 -7.00 12.40 -11.50
C TYR A 76 -8.52 12.37 -11.27
N LYS A 77 -9.27 12.85 -12.25
CA LYS A 77 -10.75 12.94 -12.28
C LYS A 77 -11.36 12.17 -13.45
N SER A 78 -10.58 11.83 -14.46
CA SER A 78 -10.94 10.92 -15.56
C SER A 78 -9.77 10.01 -15.94
N PRO A 79 -10.01 8.81 -16.50
CA PRO A 79 -8.97 8.04 -17.18
C PRO A 79 -8.22 8.84 -18.26
N ASP A 80 -8.86 9.86 -18.83
CA ASP A 80 -8.26 10.73 -19.85
C ASP A 80 -7.21 11.70 -19.28
N ASP A 81 -7.11 11.83 -17.95
CA ASP A 81 -6.05 12.61 -17.28
C ASP A 81 -4.69 11.89 -17.26
N PHE A 82 -4.66 10.61 -17.65
CA PHE A 82 -3.42 9.85 -17.79
C PHE A 82 -2.69 10.23 -19.08
N GLY A 83 -1.36 10.32 -19.01
CA GLY A 83 -0.55 10.59 -20.19
C GLY A 83 -0.49 9.40 -21.16
N GLU A 84 -0.10 9.64 -22.41
CA GLU A 84 -0.05 8.61 -23.45
C GLU A 84 0.83 7.39 -23.11
N ARG A 85 1.88 7.59 -22.30
CA ARG A 85 2.82 6.53 -21.88
C ARG A 85 2.48 5.92 -20.53
N ASP A 86 1.30 6.23 -20.00
CA ASP A 86 0.88 5.75 -18.69
C ASP A 86 0.40 4.31 -18.75
N MET A 87 0.82 3.51 -17.77
CA MET A 87 0.44 2.09 -17.69
C MET A 87 -0.84 1.87 -16.88
N ARG A 88 -1.32 2.89 -16.13
CA ARG A 88 -2.54 2.78 -15.32
C ARG A 88 -3.78 2.40 -16.13
N PRO A 89 -4.03 2.92 -17.35
CA PRO A 89 -5.15 2.46 -18.18
C PRO A 89 -5.19 0.96 -18.46
N LEU A 90 -4.06 0.26 -18.35
CA LEU A 90 -3.99 -1.20 -18.52
C LEU A 90 -4.35 -1.97 -17.26
N MET A 91 -4.44 -1.30 -16.11
CA MET A 91 -4.79 -1.91 -14.84
C MET A 91 -6.31 -1.84 -14.64
N PRO A 92 -6.97 -2.94 -14.24
CA PRO A 92 -8.42 -2.96 -14.10
C PRO A 92 -9.00 -1.87 -13.20
N ARG A 93 -8.33 -1.48 -12.11
CA ARG A 93 -8.78 -0.40 -11.20
C ARG A 93 -8.90 0.98 -11.84
N PHE A 94 -8.23 1.21 -12.96
CA PHE A 94 -8.24 2.51 -13.65
C PHE A 94 -8.91 2.43 -15.02
N SER A 95 -9.61 1.33 -15.32
CA SER A 95 -10.41 1.19 -16.54
C SER A 95 -11.54 2.22 -16.57
N LYS A 96 -12.01 2.57 -17.77
CA LYS A 96 -13.15 3.50 -17.94
C LYS A 96 -14.41 3.05 -17.18
N GLU A 97 -14.59 1.75 -17.02
CA GLU A 97 -15.70 1.15 -16.30
C GLU A 97 -15.57 1.32 -14.78
N ASN A 98 -14.39 1.02 -14.22
CA ASN A 98 -14.19 0.98 -12.76
C ASN A 98 -13.83 2.35 -12.16
N PHE A 99 -13.24 3.23 -12.95
CA PHE A 99 -12.71 4.51 -12.49
C PHE A 99 -13.75 5.38 -11.77
N PRO A 100 -14.99 5.60 -12.29
CA PRO A 100 -15.96 6.44 -11.61
C PRO A 100 -16.30 5.94 -10.20
N LYS A 101 -16.42 4.62 -10.04
CA LYS A 101 -16.70 4.00 -8.73
C LYS A 101 -15.53 4.18 -7.77
N ASN A 102 -14.30 3.96 -8.24
CA ASN A 102 -13.09 4.11 -7.41
C ASN A 102 -12.82 5.57 -7.03
N LEU A 103 -13.27 6.53 -7.85
CA LEU A 103 -13.13 7.96 -7.58
C LEU A 103 -13.95 8.40 -6.35
N GLU A 104 -15.04 7.70 -6.01
CA GLU A 104 -15.87 8.02 -4.83
C GLU A 104 -15.04 8.02 -3.54
N LEU A 105 -14.16 7.03 -3.34
CA LEU A 105 -13.28 6.99 -2.17
C LEU A 105 -12.28 8.15 -2.20
N VAL A 106 -11.73 8.49 -3.37
CA VAL A 106 -10.80 9.61 -3.51
C VAL A 106 -11.45 10.93 -3.11
N ASP A 107 -12.70 11.15 -3.53
CA ASP A 107 -13.44 12.37 -3.20
C ASP A 107 -13.78 12.44 -1.69
N GLN A 108 -14.13 11.30 -1.07
CA GLN A 108 -14.31 11.23 0.39
C GLN A 108 -13.02 11.56 1.15
N LEU A 109 -11.89 10.94 0.78
CA LEU A 109 -10.59 11.22 1.40
C LEU A 109 -10.16 12.67 1.17
N THR A 110 -10.48 13.24 0.02
CA THR A 110 -10.20 14.66 -0.28
C THR A 110 -11.01 15.60 0.59
N ALA A 111 -12.28 15.27 0.88
CA ALA A 111 -13.11 16.03 1.81
C ALA A 111 -12.55 15.97 3.26
N ILE A 112 -12.13 14.80 3.71
CA ILE A 112 -11.48 14.61 5.03
C ILE A 112 -10.17 15.40 5.10
N ALA A 113 -9.33 15.33 4.06
CA ALA A 113 -8.06 16.03 4.00
C ALA A 113 -8.25 17.55 4.07
N LYS A 114 -9.25 18.07 3.35
CA LYS A 114 -9.64 19.49 3.40
C LYS A 114 -10.07 19.93 4.80
N LYS A 115 -10.89 19.13 5.50
CA LYS A 115 -11.30 19.38 6.89
C LYS A 115 -10.10 19.37 7.84
N LYS A 116 -9.13 18.46 7.62
CA LYS A 116 -7.88 18.38 8.38
C LYS A 116 -6.91 19.53 8.10
N GLY A 117 -7.00 20.14 6.92
CA GLY A 117 -6.08 21.18 6.46
C GLY A 117 -4.78 20.63 5.86
N CYS A 118 -4.82 19.46 5.21
CA CYS A 118 -3.67 18.86 4.52
C CYS A 118 -4.06 18.40 3.10
N THR A 119 -3.08 17.97 2.30
CA THR A 119 -3.38 17.38 0.98
C THR A 119 -3.93 15.96 1.14
N SER A 120 -4.66 15.45 0.15
CA SER A 120 -5.15 14.06 0.17
C SER A 120 -3.99 13.06 0.24
N GLY A 121 -2.88 13.34 -0.46
CA GLY A 121 -1.68 12.50 -0.39
C GLY A 121 -1.09 12.46 1.01
N GLN A 122 -1.00 13.61 1.68
CA GLN A 122 -0.55 13.70 3.06
C GLN A 122 -1.47 12.96 4.03
N LEU A 123 -2.79 13.12 3.90
CA LEU A 123 -3.77 12.41 4.72
C LEU A 123 -3.58 10.88 4.61
N VAL A 124 -3.46 10.37 3.39
CA VAL A 124 -3.30 8.95 3.12
C VAL A 124 -2.01 8.40 3.72
N LEU A 125 -0.88 9.11 3.55
CA LEU A 125 0.39 8.71 4.14
C LEU A 125 0.35 8.74 5.68
N ALA A 126 -0.25 9.78 6.26
CA ALA A 126 -0.45 9.88 7.71
C ALA A 126 -1.34 8.74 8.24
N TRP A 127 -2.36 8.35 7.49
CA TRP A 127 -3.23 7.23 7.85
C TRP A 127 -2.52 5.88 7.78
N ILE A 128 -1.67 5.64 6.77
CA ILE A 128 -0.85 4.42 6.70
C ILE A 128 0.11 4.35 7.89
N LEU A 129 0.79 5.45 8.21
CA LEU A 129 1.67 5.53 9.39
C LEU A 129 0.92 5.31 10.71
N ALA A 130 -0.37 5.66 10.77
CA ALA A 130 -1.19 5.45 11.96
C ALA A 130 -1.61 3.99 12.19
N GLN A 131 -1.34 3.07 11.25
CA GLN A 131 -1.67 1.65 11.41
C GLN A 131 -0.72 0.90 12.36
N GLY A 132 0.45 1.49 12.65
CA GLY A 132 1.42 0.99 13.61
C GLY A 132 2.85 1.39 13.25
N ASP A 133 3.77 1.29 14.21
CA ASP A 133 5.20 1.58 14.01
C ASP A 133 5.86 0.58 13.03
N ASP A 134 5.18 -0.53 12.73
CA ASP A 134 5.54 -1.55 11.75
C ASP A 134 5.19 -1.18 10.30
N PHE A 135 4.50 -0.06 10.06
CA PHE A 135 4.14 0.40 8.70
C PHE A 135 5.08 1.49 8.18
N ILE A 136 5.73 1.22 7.05
CA ILE A 136 6.72 2.10 6.42
C ILE A 136 6.31 2.39 4.96
N PRO A 137 5.51 3.44 4.69
CA PRO A 137 5.16 3.81 3.33
C PRO A 137 6.35 4.37 2.57
N ILE A 138 6.49 3.97 1.30
CA ILE A 138 7.58 4.39 0.40
C ILE A 138 7.05 5.14 -0.83
N PRO A 139 6.45 6.34 -0.66
CA PRO A 139 5.98 7.12 -1.80
C PRO A 139 7.15 7.63 -2.65
N GLY A 140 7.28 7.11 -3.87
CA GLY A 140 8.29 7.56 -4.83
C GLY A 140 7.88 8.86 -5.54
N THR A 141 8.86 9.70 -5.86
CA THR A 141 8.65 10.93 -6.64
C THR A 141 9.94 11.39 -7.31
N ALA A 142 9.83 12.00 -8.49
CA ALA A 142 10.93 12.69 -9.18
C ALA A 142 10.91 14.22 -8.99
N ASN A 143 9.94 14.74 -8.22
CA ASN A 143 9.75 16.16 -7.97
C ASN A 143 10.02 16.49 -6.50
N ILE A 144 10.84 17.51 -6.24
CA ILE A 144 11.24 17.94 -4.89
C ILE A 144 10.03 18.41 -4.07
N LYS A 145 9.07 19.15 -4.65
CA LYS A 145 7.89 19.62 -3.92
C LYS A 145 7.04 18.45 -3.42
N ASN A 146 6.88 17.43 -4.25
CA ASN A 146 6.20 16.20 -3.83
C ASN A 146 6.98 15.45 -2.73
N LEU A 147 8.32 15.50 -2.76
CA LEU A 147 9.15 14.89 -1.71
C LEU A 147 8.93 15.62 -0.38
N GLU A 148 8.97 16.95 -0.40
CA GLU A 148 8.70 17.80 0.77
C GLU A 148 7.28 17.57 1.31
N GLU A 149 6.28 17.49 0.43
CA GLU A 149 4.89 17.18 0.78
C GLU A 149 4.77 15.80 1.45
N ASN A 150 5.40 14.77 0.88
CA ASN A 150 5.40 13.41 1.42
C ASN A 150 6.06 13.34 2.80
N ILE A 151 7.21 14.01 3.00
CA ILE A 151 7.91 14.06 4.29
C ILE A 151 7.04 14.76 5.34
N ALA A 152 6.38 15.86 4.98
CA ALA A 152 5.50 16.60 5.87
C ALA A 152 4.31 15.76 6.38
N ALA A 153 3.90 14.70 5.65
CA ALA A 153 2.84 13.79 6.09
C ALA A 153 3.16 13.11 7.44
N ALA A 154 4.43 12.82 7.74
CA ALA A 154 4.84 12.19 9.01
C ALA A 154 4.60 13.09 10.24
N GLN A 155 4.43 14.40 10.03
CA GLN A 155 4.14 15.37 11.09
C GLN A 155 2.63 15.51 11.36
N ILE A 156 1.78 14.98 10.48
CA ILE A 156 0.32 15.04 10.66
C ILE A 156 -0.07 14.00 11.70
N LYS A 157 -0.67 14.46 12.80
CA LYS A 157 -1.26 13.61 13.82
C LYS A 157 -2.76 13.47 13.59
N LEU A 158 -3.19 12.26 13.25
CA LEU A 158 -4.59 11.90 13.18
C LEU A 158 -5.07 11.49 14.57
N SER A 159 -6.22 12.00 14.99
CA SER A 159 -6.95 11.51 16.15
C SER A 159 -7.50 10.11 15.88
N LYS A 160 -7.91 9.40 16.93
CA LYS A 160 -8.48 8.05 16.78
C LYS A 160 -9.75 8.09 15.93
N GLU A 161 -10.53 9.16 16.10
CA GLU A 161 -11.77 9.41 15.37
C GLU A 161 -11.50 9.65 13.88
N GLU A 162 -10.46 10.41 13.54
CA GLU A 162 -10.06 10.62 12.13
C GLU A 162 -9.50 9.35 11.50
N VAL A 163 -8.71 8.56 12.24
CA VAL A 163 -8.22 7.25 11.75
C VAL A 163 -9.41 6.32 11.46
N GLN A 164 -10.41 6.30 12.35
CA GLN A 164 -11.61 5.50 12.17
C GLN A 164 -12.48 6.03 11.02
N GLU A 165 -12.64 7.35 10.87
CA GLU A 165 -13.37 7.97 9.76
C GLU A 165 -12.79 7.55 8.40
N ILE A 166 -11.46 7.55 8.28
CA ILE A 166 -10.77 7.10 7.07
C ILE A 166 -10.90 5.59 6.88
N ARG A 167 -10.75 4.80 7.96
CA ARG A 167 -10.91 3.33 7.94
C ARG A 167 -12.30 2.95 7.42
N ASP A 168 -13.33 3.55 7.98
CA ASP A 168 -14.73 3.38 7.57
C ASP A 168 -14.93 3.68 6.08
N ALA A 169 -14.34 4.77 5.58
CA ALA A 169 -14.42 5.11 4.17
C ALA A 169 -13.77 4.03 3.29
N CYS A 170 -12.62 3.49 3.69
CA CYS A 170 -11.93 2.43 2.97
C CYS A 170 -12.73 1.11 2.97
N GLU A 171 -13.27 0.70 4.11
CA GLU A 171 -14.04 -0.56 4.23
C GLU A 171 -15.38 -0.50 3.50
N LYS A 172 -16.03 0.67 3.47
CA LYS A 172 -17.26 0.89 2.69
C LYS A 172 -16.99 1.08 1.21
N ALA A 173 -15.75 1.34 0.82
CA ALA A 173 -15.39 1.51 -0.57
C ALA A 173 -15.41 0.15 -1.29
N ASP A 174 -16.42 -0.04 -2.12
CA ASP A 174 -16.51 -1.15 -3.06
C ASP A 174 -15.56 -0.90 -4.26
N ILE A 175 -14.25 -0.98 -4.00
CA ILE A 175 -13.20 -0.76 -5.01
C ILE A 175 -13.31 -1.81 -6.10
N LYS A 176 -13.48 -1.36 -7.35
CA LYS A 176 -13.65 -2.20 -8.52
C LYS A 176 -12.34 -2.41 -9.27
N GLY A 177 -12.17 -3.64 -9.75
CA GLY A 177 -11.03 -4.06 -10.53
C GLY A 177 -9.84 -4.52 -9.69
N GLU A 178 -9.09 -5.45 -10.25
CA GLU A 178 -7.86 -5.99 -9.67
C GLU A 178 -6.68 -5.02 -9.71
N ARG A 179 -5.71 -5.23 -8.80
CA ARG A 179 -4.45 -4.49 -8.73
C ARG A 179 -3.66 -4.55 -10.03
N TYR A 180 -3.67 -5.69 -10.70
CA TYR A 180 -2.95 -5.90 -11.95
C TYR A 180 -3.83 -6.68 -12.92
N PRO A 181 -3.57 -6.60 -14.24
CA PRO A 181 -4.24 -7.46 -15.18
C PRO A 181 -3.79 -8.93 -14.97
N PRO A 182 -4.61 -9.92 -15.39
CA PRO A 182 -4.42 -11.33 -15.04
C PRO A 182 -3.01 -11.88 -15.31
N GLN A 183 -2.33 -11.37 -16.34
CA GLN A 183 -0.99 -11.78 -16.73
C GLN A 183 0.06 -11.52 -15.65
N PHE A 184 -0.16 -10.54 -14.76
CA PHE A 184 0.78 -10.19 -13.68
C PHE A 184 0.26 -10.57 -12.29
N SER A 185 -1.01 -10.94 -12.15
CA SER A 185 -1.61 -11.26 -10.84
C SER A 185 -0.99 -12.48 -10.16
N HIS A 186 -0.40 -13.40 -10.92
CA HIS A 186 0.28 -14.59 -10.38
C HIS A 186 1.55 -14.29 -9.56
N HIS A 187 2.05 -13.05 -9.62
CA HIS A 187 3.16 -12.60 -8.78
C HIS A 187 2.73 -12.13 -7.39
N LEU A 188 1.43 -11.94 -7.17
CA LEU A 188 0.90 -11.46 -5.90
C LEU A 188 0.88 -12.61 -4.90
N PHE A 189 1.34 -12.34 -3.67
CA PHE A 189 1.38 -13.32 -2.58
C PHE A 189 2.05 -14.65 -2.98
N GLY A 190 3.14 -14.55 -3.75
CA GLY A 190 3.87 -15.69 -4.27
C GLY A 190 4.28 -16.69 -3.18
N ASP A 191 3.99 -17.96 -3.45
CA ASP A 191 4.32 -19.05 -2.55
C ASP A 191 5.63 -19.76 -2.97
N SER A 192 6.31 -20.35 -2.00
CA SER A 192 7.53 -21.13 -2.21
C SER A 192 7.29 -22.61 -1.93
N ALA A 193 8.04 -23.49 -2.60
CA ALA A 193 7.99 -24.91 -2.24
C ALA A 193 8.39 -25.10 -0.76
N PRO A 194 7.78 -26.08 -0.06
CA PRO A 194 8.24 -26.48 1.26
C PRO A 194 9.71 -26.89 1.22
N LYS A 195 10.43 -26.71 2.34
CA LYS A 195 11.79 -27.21 2.46
C LYS A 195 11.76 -28.74 2.31
N LYS A 196 12.47 -29.28 1.32
CA LYS A 196 12.67 -30.73 1.22
C LYS A 196 13.51 -31.16 2.42
N ASN A 197 12.99 -32.11 3.20
CA ASN A 197 13.70 -32.74 4.31
C ASN A 197 14.93 -33.49 3.82
#